data_AF-A0A0M2V8W0-F1
#
_entry.id   AF-A0A0M2V8W0-F1
#
_cell.length_a   1.000
_cell.length_b   1.000
_cell.length_c   1.000
_cell.angle_alpha   90.00
_cell.angle_beta   90.00
_cell.angle_gamma   90.00
#
_symmetry.space_group_name_H-M   'P 1'
#
loop_
_entity.id
_entity.type
_entity.pdbx_description
1 polymer ?
#
loop_
_entity_poly.entity_id
_entity_poly.type
_entity_poly.pdbx_seq_one_letter_code
_entity_poly.pdbx_strand_id
1 'polypeptide(L)'
;MNHLKKINANTVGVIPAYVKGMKNHGLCYFLWETANAVGAQCSKCNAIVWQNPRENSILNEPKPAHVPESGANYTAYYKQKITRYLNSQPNCPECGSDHFDLFVNNVNFPRFEDGTEFDESQEAELEERNNELIWWLD
;
A
#
# COMPACT_ATOMS: atom_id res chain seq x y z
N MET A 1 -8.84 9.09 17.11
CA MET A 1 -7.93 7.96 17.41
C MET A 1 -7.96 7.07 16.19
N ASN A 2 -6.85 6.95 15.47
CA ASN A 2 -6.77 6.06 14.33
C ASN A 2 -6.89 4.62 14.85
N HIS A 3 -7.78 3.83 14.27
CA HIS A 3 -8.07 2.48 14.74
C HIS A 3 -7.76 1.47 13.64
N LEU A 4 -6.94 0.48 13.97
CA LEU A 4 -6.68 -0.65 13.09
C LEU A 4 -7.78 -1.69 13.23
N LYS A 5 -8.36 -2.10 12.12
CA LYS A 5 -9.37 -3.17 12.05
C LYS A 5 -9.13 -4.06 10.85
N LYS A 6 -9.73 -5.26 10.85
CA LYS A 6 -9.81 -6.09 9.65
C LYS A 6 -11.08 -5.75 8.88
N ILE A 7 -10.97 -5.49 7.58
CA ILE A 7 -12.10 -5.34 6.65
C ILE A 7 -11.92 -6.25 5.44
N ASN A 8 -13.00 -6.49 4.70
CA ASN A 8 -12.92 -7.22 3.44
C ASN A 8 -12.29 -6.34 2.35
N ALA A 9 -11.27 -6.86 1.67
CA ALA A 9 -10.50 -6.13 0.66
C ALA A 9 -11.36 -5.55 -0.47
N ASN A 10 -12.39 -6.27 -0.90
CA ASN A 10 -13.27 -5.83 -1.99
C ASN A 10 -14.03 -4.54 -1.68
N THR A 11 -14.25 -4.21 -0.40
CA THR A 11 -15.01 -3.01 0.01
C THR A 11 -14.27 -1.71 -0.29
N VAL A 12 -12.96 -1.79 -0.50
CA VAL A 12 -12.08 -0.63 -0.75
C VAL A 12 -11.29 -0.73 -2.06
N GLY A 13 -11.59 -1.75 -2.88
CA GLY A 13 -10.97 -1.94 -4.20
C GLY A 13 -9.56 -2.55 -4.15
N VAL A 14 -9.17 -3.16 -3.04
CA VAL A 14 -7.95 -3.98 -2.94
C VAL A 14 -8.26 -5.39 -3.44
N ILE A 15 -7.38 -5.94 -4.27
CA ILE A 15 -7.49 -7.26 -4.88
C ILE A 15 -6.33 -8.14 -4.35
N PRO A 16 -6.55 -8.89 -3.28
CA PRO A 16 -5.65 -9.97 -2.88
C PRO A 16 -5.72 -11.06 -3.96
N ALA A 17 -4.59 -11.54 -4.45
CA ALA A 17 -4.56 -12.60 -5.45
C ALA A 17 -3.34 -13.48 -5.32
N TYR A 18 -3.52 -14.75 -5.66
CA TYR A 18 -2.37 -15.61 -5.98
C TYR A 18 -1.97 -15.34 -7.44
N VAL A 19 -0.69 -15.07 -7.65
CA VAL A 19 -0.12 -14.92 -8.99
C VAL A 19 0.26 -16.31 -9.51
N LYS A 20 -0.25 -16.70 -10.68
CA LYS A 20 0.08 -17.99 -11.30
C LYS A 20 1.59 -18.08 -11.55
N GLY A 21 2.19 -19.22 -11.17
CA GLY A 21 3.64 -19.41 -11.21
C GLY A 21 4.40 -18.87 -9.99
N MET A 22 3.74 -18.07 -9.14
CA MET A 22 4.34 -17.47 -7.93
C MET A 22 3.53 -17.76 -6.65
N LYS A 23 2.57 -18.69 -6.70
CA LYS A 23 1.66 -19.00 -5.58
C LYS A 23 2.38 -19.38 -4.28
N ASN A 24 3.58 -19.95 -4.38
CA ASN A 24 4.41 -20.34 -3.25
C ASN A 24 4.91 -19.15 -2.42
N HIS A 25 4.89 -17.94 -2.98
CA HIS A 25 5.28 -16.70 -2.30
C HIS A 25 4.13 -16.10 -1.44
N GLY A 26 2.92 -16.67 -1.55
CA GLY A 26 1.73 -16.21 -0.84
C GLY A 26 0.89 -15.24 -1.67
N LEU A 27 0.05 -14.45 -1.00
CA LEU A 27 -0.75 -13.43 -1.65
C LEU A 27 0.10 -12.23 -2.09
N CYS A 28 -0.24 -11.66 -3.24
CA CYS A 28 0.08 -10.29 -3.58
C CYS A 28 -1.22 -9.47 -3.61
N TYR A 29 -1.11 -8.14 -3.51
CA TYR A 29 -2.25 -7.25 -3.43
C TYR A 29 -2.20 -6.20 -4.53
N PHE A 30 -3.26 -6.10 -5.32
CA PHE A 30 -3.39 -5.18 -6.43
C PHE A 30 -4.50 -4.17 -6.16
N LEU A 31 -4.50 -3.07 -6.91
CA LEU A 31 -5.51 -2.01 -6.79
C LEU A 31 -6.08 -1.71 -8.17
N TRP A 32 -7.39 -1.56 -8.26
CA TRP A 32 -8.02 -0.93 -9.42
C TRP A 32 -7.67 0.55 -9.49
N GLU A 33 -7.70 1.15 -10.68
CA GLU A 33 -7.48 2.60 -10.85
C GLU A 33 -8.45 3.47 -10.03
N THR A 34 -9.63 2.93 -9.72
CA THR A 34 -10.69 3.60 -8.96
C THR A 34 -10.67 3.26 -7.47
N ALA A 35 -9.71 2.44 -7.01
CA ALA A 35 -9.62 2.03 -5.61
C ALA A 35 -9.37 3.24 -4.70
N ASN A 36 -10.12 3.30 -3.60
CA ASN A 36 -9.95 4.33 -2.57
C ASN A 36 -9.02 3.84 -1.46
N ALA A 37 -7.90 3.20 -1.84
CA ALA A 37 -6.97 2.59 -0.91
C ALA A 37 -5.52 2.82 -1.34
N VAL A 38 -4.66 3.09 -0.36
CA VAL A 38 -3.20 3.03 -0.47
C VAL A 38 -2.66 2.24 0.72
N GLY A 39 -1.50 1.64 0.56
CA GLY A 39 -0.90 0.78 1.57
C GLY A 39 0.44 1.31 2.09
N ALA A 40 0.76 0.97 3.33
CA ALA A 40 2.12 0.97 3.85
C ALA A 40 2.51 -0.48 4.13
N GLN A 41 3.56 -0.98 3.48
CA GLN A 41 4.06 -2.33 3.71
C GLN A 41 5.19 -2.33 4.75
N CYS A 42 5.06 -3.20 5.74
CA CYS A 42 6.04 -3.37 6.80
C CYS A 42 7.33 -3.97 6.24
N SER A 43 8.48 -3.38 6.61
CA SER A 43 9.80 -3.87 6.18
C SER A 43 10.21 -5.20 6.83
N LYS A 44 9.57 -5.56 7.96
CA LYS A 44 9.94 -6.74 8.76
C LYS A 44 9.15 -7.99 8.39
N CYS A 45 7.85 -7.87 8.16
CA CYS A 45 6.96 -9.01 7.94
C CYS A 45 6.10 -8.90 6.67
N ASN A 46 6.30 -7.85 5.87
CA ASN A 46 5.58 -7.61 4.61
C ASN A 46 4.05 -7.45 4.72
N ALA A 47 3.49 -7.42 5.94
CA ALA A 47 2.10 -7.07 6.16
C ALA A 47 1.83 -5.63 5.69
N ILE A 48 0.67 -5.41 5.08
CA ILE A 48 0.26 -4.10 4.56
C ILE A 48 -0.83 -3.52 5.44
N VAL A 49 -0.64 -2.27 5.86
CA VAL A 49 -1.69 -1.44 6.46
C VAL A 49 -2.27 -0.56 5.37
N TRP A 50 -3.56 -0.72 5.10
CA TRP A 50 -4.30 0.03 4.09
C TRP A 50 -5.04 1.22 4.70
N GLN A 51 -5.21 2.29 3.94
CA GLN A 51 -5.94 3.48 4.36
C GLN A 51 -6.55 4.22 3.15
N ASN A 52 -7.61 5.00 3.40
CA ASN A 52 -8.12 5.97 2.44
C ASN A 52 -7.16 7.18 2.36
N PRO A 53 -6.51 7.43 1.20
CA PRO A 53 -5.56 8.54 1.08
C PRO A 53 -6.19 9.92 1.28
N ARG A 54 -7.51 10.06 1.10
CA ARG A 54 -8.24 11.33 1.26
C ARG A 54 -8.52 11.67 2.72
N GLU A 55 -8.52 10.67 3.59
CA GLU A 55 -8.73 10.84 5.04
C GLU A 55 -7.38 11.02 5.77
N ASN A 56 -6.28 10.57 5.17
CA ASN A 56 -4.95 10.79 5.71
C ASN A 56 -4.48 12.25 5.55
N SER A 57 -4.20 12.91 6.68
CA SER A 57 -3.79 14.32 6.71
C SER A 57 -2.49 14.65 5.98
N ILE A 58 -1.58 13.69 5.81
CA ILE A 58 -0.31 13.87 5.10
C ILE A 58 -0.53 13.67 3.59
N LEU A 59 -1.23 12.61 3.21
CA LEU A 59 -1.48 12.31 1.81
C LEU A 59 -2.41 13.35 1.17
N ASN A 60 -3.43 13.79 1.89
CA ASN A 60 -4.41 14.78 1.45
C ASN A 60 -3.94 16.25 1.67
N GLU A 61 -2.69 16.49 2.09
CA GLU A 61 -2.21 17.86 2.26
C GLU A 61 -2.14 18.58 0.89
N PRO A 62 -2.60 19.85 0.81
CA PRO A 62 -2.56 20.61 -0.44
C PRO A 62 -1.10 20.84 -0.86
N LYS A 63 -0.83 20.69 -2.17
CA LYS A 63 0.49 21.00 -2.72
C LYS A 63 0.83 22.47 -2.47
N PRO A 64 1.98 22.80 -1.85
CA PRO A 64 2.38 24.18 -1.67
C PRO A 64 2.53 24.91 -3.01
N ALA A 65 2.16 26.20 -3.07
CA ALA A 65 2.16 26.99 -4.31
C ALA A 65 3.56 27.12 -4.96
N HIS A 66 4.63 26.99 -4.18
CA HIS A 66 6.01 27.06 -4.68
C HIS A 66 6.53 25.74 -5.27
N VAL A 67 5.82 24.62 -5.08
CA VAL A 67 6.20 23.32 -5.65
C VAL A 67 5.66 23.26 -7.09
N PRO A 68 6.50 23.05 -8.10
CA PRO A 68 6.06 22.96 -9.49
C PRO A 68 5.13 21.75 -9.71
N GLU A 69 4.40 21.74 -10.81
CA GLU A 69 3.52 20.62 -11.18
C GLU A 69 4.29 19.36 -11.61
N SER A 70 5.57 19.50 -11.98
CA SER A 70 6.40 18.40 -12.45
C SER A 70 7.91 18.69 -12.26
N GLY A 71 8.74 17.70 -12.58
CA GLY A 71 10.20 17.80 -12.52
C GLY A 71 10.78 17.44 -11.15
N ALA A 72 12.10 17.60 -11.01
CA ALA A 72 12.85 17.10 -9.86
C ALA A 72 12.34 17.62 -8.51
N ASN A 73 11.93 18.89 -8.43
CA ASN A 73 11.40 19.49 -7.20
C ASN A 73 10.04 18.89 -6.81
N TYR A 74 9.17 18.62 -7.78
CA TYR A 74 7.91 17.92 -7.56
C TYR A 74 8.16 16.49 -7.06
N THR A 75 9.07 15.76 -7.71
CA THR A 75 9.44 14.40 -7.32
C THR A 75 10.03 14.35 -5.91
N ALA A 76 10.88 15.30 -5.53
CA ALA A 76 11.45 15.40 -4.19
C ALA A 76 10.37 15.66 -3.13
N TYR A 77 9.45 16.59 -3.40
CA TYR A 77 8.30 16.85 -2.54
C TYR A 77 7.43 15.59 -2.36
N TYR A 78 7.09 14.90 -3.45
CA TYR A 78 6.28 13.69 -3.39
C TYR A 78 6.99 12.58 -2.58
N LYS A 79 8.29 12.34 -2.80
CA LYS A 79 9.08 11.40 -2.01
C LYS A 79 9.06 11.74 -0.51
N GLN A 80 9.23 13.00 -0.16
CA GLN A 80 9.16 13.45 1.23
C GLN A 80 7.78 13.24 1.85
N LYS A 81 6.70 13.52 1.10
CA LYS A 81 5.32 13.24 1.53
C LYS A 81 5.13 11.74 1.81
N ILE A 82 5.62 10.87 0.92
CA ILE A 82 5.56 9.42 1.11
C ILE A 82 6.37 8.97 2.34
N THR A 83 7.59 9.46 2.53
CA THR A 83 8.39 9.15 3.73
C THR A 83 7.66 9.56 5.02
N ARG A 84 7.05 10.75 5.04
CA ARG A 84 6.23 11.19 6.19
C ARG A 84 5.05 10.26 6.43
N TYR A 85 4.35 9.85 5.38
CA TYR A 85 3.24 8.91 5.48
C TYR A 85 3.67 7.57 6.08
N LEU A 86 4.77 6.98 5.59
CA LEU A 86 5.29 5.70 6.09
C LEU A 86 5.72 5.79 7.56
N ASN A 87 6.38 6.89 7.95
CA ASN A 87 6.78 7.13 9.34
C ASN A 87 5.61 7.45 10.28
N SER A 88 4.44 7.81 9.73
CA SER A 88 3.24 8.12 10.53
C SER A 88 2.39 6.90 10.87
N GLN A 89 2.73 5.74 10.32
CA GLN A 89 1.96 4.53 10.54
C GLN A 89 2.02 4.08 12.01
N PRO A 90 0.93 3.49 12.53
CA PRO A 90 1.00 2.80 13.81
C PRO A 90 1.91 1.58 13.70
N ASN A 91 2.30 1.00 14.84
CA ASN A 91 3.01 -0.27 14.85
C ASN A 91 2.26 -1.33 14.02
N CYS A 92 3.01 -2.10 13.25
CA CYS A 92 2.52 -3.17 12.41
C CYS A 92 1.67 -4.15 13.24
N PRO A 93 0.41 -4.39 12.84
CA PRO A 93 -0.49 -5.24 13.61
C PRO A 93 -0.07 -6.71 13.65
N GLU A 94 0.76 -7.17 12.71
CA GLU A 94 1.22 -8.56 12.64
C GLU A 94 2.50 -8.81 13.45
N CYS A 95 3.46 -7.88 13.44
CA CYS A 95 4.78 -8.11 14.04
C CYS A 95 5.24 -7.06 15.06
N GLY A 96 4.44 -6.02 15.31
CA GLY A 96 4.72 -4.94 16.25
C GLY A 96 5.78 -3.93 15.82
N SER A 97 6.41 -4.10 14.65
CA SER A 97 7.41 -3.18 14.09
C SER A 97 6.79 -1.83 13.72
N ASP A 98 7.47 -0.74 14.02
CA ASP A 98 7.13 0.62 13.59
C ASP A 98 7.77 1.01 12.24
N HIS A 99 8.48 0.09 11.59
CA HIS A 99 9.16 0.34 10.32
C HIS A 99 8.33 -0.12 9.11
N PHE A 100 7.92 0.85 8.29
CA PHE A 100 7.28 0.67 6.99
C PHE A 100 8.15 1.34 5.91
N ASP A 101 8.45 0.63 4.84
CA ASP A 101 9.44 1.08 3.83
C ASP A 101 8.88 1.17 2.41
N LEU A 102 7.69 0.63 2.15
CA LEU A 102 7.09 0.65 0.83
C LEU A 102 5.68 1.24 0.88
N PHE A 103 5.46 2.23 0.02
CA PHE A 103 4.15 2.85 -0.20
C PHE A 103 3.45 2.18 -1.37
N VAL A 104 2.36 1.47 -1.10
CA VAL A 104 1.64 0.68 -2.09
C VAL A 104 0.50 1.51 -2.67
N ASN A 105 0.42 1.57 -4.00
CA ASN A 105 -0.70 2.19 -4.72
C ASN A 105 -0.93 1.43 -6.05
N ASN A 106 -1.77 1.97 -6.93
CA ASN A 106 -2.10 1.32 -8.21
C ASN A 106 -0.95 1.27 -9.24
N VAL A 107 0.21 1.87 -8.93
CA VAL A 107 1.40 1.86 -9.81
C VAL A 107 2.66 1.38 -9.09
N ASN A 108 2.63 1.18 -7.78
CA ASN A 108 3.73 0.67 -6.98
C ASN A 108 3.23 -0.55 -6.22
N PHE A 109 3.46 -1.72 -6.80
CA PHE A 109 2.98 -2.99 -6.30
C PHE A 109 3.69 -3.39 -5.00
N PRO A 110 3.01 -4.12 -4.09
CA PRO A 110 3.64 -4.62 -2.88
C PRO A 110 4.55 -5.82 -3.19
N ARG A 111 5.40 -6.15 -2.21
CA ARG A 111 6.01 -7.47 -2.12
C ARG A 111 4.97 -8.52 -1.76
N PHE A 112 5.23 -9.77 -2.12
CA PHE A 112 4.50 -10.93 -1.60
C PHE A 112 4.65 -11.06 -0.07
N GLU A 113 3.85 -11.92 0.54
CA GLU A 113 3.86 -12.18 1.99
C GLU A 113 5.24 -12.65 2.50
N ASP A 114 5.95 -13.44 1.70
CA ASP A 114 7.32 -13.88 2.02
C ASP A 114 8.41 -12.82 1.75
N GLY A 115 8.04 -11.67 1.18
CA GLY A 115 8.93 -10.57 0.86
C GLY A 115 9.52 -10.61 -0.56
N THR A 116 9.15 -11.60 -1.37
CA THR A 116 9.52 -11.65 -2.78
C THR A 116 8.96 -10.43 -3.50
N GLU A 117 9.76 -9.82 -4.38
CA GLU A 117 9.32 -8.69 -5.20
C GLU A 117 8.45 -9.19 -6.36
N PHE A 118 7.40 -8.44 -6.68
CA PHE A 118 6.57 -8.70 -7.85
C PHE A 118 7.17 -8.05 -9.10
N ASP A 119 7.39 -8.84 -10.15
CA ASP A 119 7.88 -8.36 -11.44
C ASP A 119 6.70 -7.94 -12.33
N GLU A 120 6.49 -6.63 -12.43
CA GLU A 120 5.43 -6.02 -13.24
C GLU A 120 5.63 -6.15 -14.76
N SER A 121 6.81 -6.58 -15.22
CA SER A 121 7.08 -6.72 -16.65
C SER A 121 6.41 -7.95 -17.29
N GLN A 122 5.80 -8.81 -16.49
CA GLN A 122 5.16 -10.05 -16.92
C GLN A 122 3.64 -9.93 -16.85
N GLU A 123 2.94 -10.38 -17.89
CA GLU A 123 1.49 -10.59 -17.80
C GLU A 123 1.20 -11.64 -16.72
N ALA A 124 0.59 -11.21 -15.62
CA ALA A 124 0.25 -12.05 -14.49
C ALA A 124 -1.20 -12.55 -14.60
N GLU A 125 -1.40 -13.86 -14.65
CA GLU A 125 -2.71 -14.46 -14.46
C GLU A 125 -3.00 -14.52 -12.95
N LEU A 126 -4.10 -13.88 -12.54
CA LEU A 126 -4.48 -13.71 -11.14
C LEU A 126 -5.59 -14.69 -10.74
N GLU A 127 -5.38 -15.40 -9.63
CA GLU A 127 -6.46 -16.07 -8.91
C GLU A 127 -6.89 -15.17 -7.75
N GLU A 128 -7.92 -14.34 -8.00
CA GLU A 128 -8.43 -13.36 -7.04
C GLU A 128 -9.02 -14.01 -5.77
N ARG A 129 -8.76 -13.38 -4.63
CA ARG A 129 -9.23 -13.76 -3.29
C ARG A 129 -10.01 -12.59 -2.70
N ASN A 130 -11.08 -12.21 -3.39
CA ASN A 130 -11.88 -11.01 -3.11
C ASN A 130 -12.56 -10.94 -1.74
N ASN A 131 -12.45 -11.97 -0.90
CA ASN A 131 -13.00 -11.98 0.46
C ASN A 131 -11.91 -11.97 1.54
N GLU A 132 -10.65 -11.78 1.18
CA GLU A 132 -9.57 -11.72 2.16
C GLU A 132 -9.72 -10.52 3.09
N LEU A 133 -9.36 -10.72 4.36
CA LEU A 133 -9.39 -9.67 5.37
C LEU A 133 -8.05 -8.93 5.44
N ILE A 134 -8.09 -7.64 5.12
CA ILE A 134 -6.93 -6.76 5.15
C ILE A 134 -6.94 -5.87 6.38
N TRP A 135 -5.76 -5.43 6.82
CA TRP A 135 -5.64 -4.41 7.86
C TRP A 135 -5.98 -3.03 7.29
N TRP A 136 -6.93 -2.37 7.91
CA TRP A 136 -7.39 -1.04 7.54
C TRP A 136 -7.22 -0.08 8.70
N LEU A 137 -6.65 1.08 8.40
CA LEU A 137 -6.49 2.20 9.30
C LEU A 137 -7.56 3.24 8.99
N ASP A 138 -8.52 3.39 9.91
CA ASP A 138 -9.48 4.51 9.90
C ASP A 138 -8.81 5.84 10.24
#